data_AF-A0A7S8ID10-F1
#
_entry.id   AF-A0A7S8ID10-F1
#
_cell.length_a   1.000
_cell.length_b   1.000
_cell.length_c   1.000
_cell.angle_alpha   90.00
_cell.angle_beta   90.00
_cell.angle_gamma   90.00
#
_symmetry.space_group_name_H-M   'P 1'
#
loop_
_entity.id
_entity.type
_entity.pdbx_description
1 polymer ?
#
loop_
_entity_poly.entity_id
_entity_poly.type
_entity_poly.pdbx_seq_one_letter_code
_entity_poly.pdbx_strand_id
1 'polypeptide(L)'
;MLTTQRHIVRTARRLNAEGAISLFKRRSWYADENQGNDGSDSPDGQSNGGDGNNTDEIDLSAVPESVRRHYERREAQLKQEAAQRRLESKELSERLQKLEAAQSQQLEEQGNFRALADKHAQTVADLRPYKDMAERYEARFRDSNEKRIAAIPEHMRPLVPTEYSPEKLSDWLDNNVARLTTPKAPDLDSGAGGGSGKQSKIEVTEADRLAAEAATRSGYPMTAEDIAKRRGQG
;
A
#
# COMPACT_ATOMS: atom_id res chain seq x y z
N MET A 1 -39.93 20.62 -17.96
CA MET A 1 -38.74 20.06 -18.64
C MET A 1 -38.64 18.58 -18.30
N LEU A 2 -38.87 17.77 -19.34
CA LEU A 2 -38.68 16.32 -19.55
C LEU A 2 -38.66 15.38 -18.32
N THR A 3 -39.81 14.78 -18.05
CA THR A 3 -40.00 13.64 -17.14
C THR A 3 -39.82 12.33 -17.92
N THR A 4 -38.80 11.53 -17.60
CA THR A 4 -38.53 10.26 -18.27
C THR A 4 -39.54 9.18 -17.85
N GLN A 5 -40.42 8.82 -18.79
CA GLN A 5 -41.44 7.79 -18.64
C GLN A 5 -40.79 6.39 -18.71
N ARG A 6 -40.77 5.65 -17.60
CA ARG A 6 -40.29 4.26 -17.55
C ARG A 6 -41.36 3.32 -18.11
N HIS A 7 -41.13 2.77 -19.30
CA HIS A 7 -41.95 1.68 -19.82
C HIS A 7 -41.55 0.35 -19.15
N ILE A 8 -42.45 -0.20 -18.34
CA ILE A 8 -42.35 -1.55 -17.80
C ILE A 8 -42.88 -2.50 -18.88
N VAL A 9 -42.00 -3.26 -19.51
CA VAL A 9 -42.38 -4.33 -20.46
C VAL A 9 -42.94 -5.49 -19.64
N ARG A 10 -44.28 -5.59 -19.58
CA ARG A 10 -44.99 -6.78 -19.09
C ARG A 10 -44.90 -7.86 -20.17
N THR A 11 -44.00 -8.83 -19.98
CA THR A 11 -44.02 -10.06 -20.78
C THR A 11 -45.21 -10.91 -20.38
N ALA A 12 -46.13 -11.12 -21.33
CA ALA A 12 -47.27 -11.99 -21.16
C ALA A 12 -46.80 -13.44 -20.98
N ARG A 13 -46.95 -14.00 -19.76
CA ARG A 13 -46.85 -15.44 -19.55
C ARG A 13 -48.08 -16.09 -20.17
N ARG A 14 -47.92 -16.73 -21.33
CA ARG A 14 -48.88 -17.73 -21.81
C ARG A 14 -48.77 -18.94 -20.88
N LEU A 15 -49.77 -19.12 -20.05
CA LEU A 15 -50.04 -20.34 -19.31
C LEU A 15 -50.79 -21.29 -20.24
N ASN A 16 -50.27 -22.52 -20.30
CA ASN A 16 -50.92 -23.78 -20.63
C ASN A 16 -50.99 -24.25 -22.08
N ALA A 17 -50.75 -25.57 -22.17
CA ALA A 17 -50.94 -26.49 -23.28
C ALA A 17 -49.88 -26.43 -24.39
N GLU A 18 -48.75 -27.12 -24.16
CA GLU A 18 -48.19 -28.16 -25.04
C GLU A 18 -46.69 -28.37 -24.74
N GLY A 19 -46.34 -29.61 -24.39
CA GLY A 19 -44.99 -30.13 -24.60
C GLY A 19 -43.93 -29.81 -23.53
N ALA A 20 -44.14 -30.26 -22.30
CA ALA A 20 -43.04 -30.57 -21.39
C ALA A 20 -42.21 -31.73 -21.97
N ILE A 21 -41.41 -31.46 -23.00
CA ILE A 21 -40.40 -32.39 -23.49
C ILE A 21 -39.26 -32.32 -22.49
N SER A 22 -39.21 -33.28 -21.57
CA SER A 22 -38.14 -33.41 -20.60
C SER A 22 -36.79 -33.46 -21.32
N LEU A 23 -35.93 -32.46 -21.10
CA LEU A 23 -34.57 -32.39 -21.66
C LEU A 23 -33.70 -33.59 -21.24
N PHE A 24 -34.06 -34.27 -20.14
CA PHE A 24 -33.45 -35.53 -19.72
C PHE A 24 -33.63 -36.69 -20.72
N LYS A 25 -34.72 -36.71 -21.49
CA LYS A 25 -35.02 -37.79 -22.43
C LYS A 25 -34.36 -37.63 -23.80
N ARG A 26 -33.69 -36.49 -24.05
CA ARG A 26 -32.86 -36.24 -25.25
C ARG A 26 -31.38 -36.58 -25.05
N ARG A 27 -30.93 -36.90 -23.83
CA ARG A 27 -29.52 -37.25 -23.52
C ARG A 27 -29.22 -38.76 -23.53
N SER A 28 -30.15 -39.61 -23.95
CA SER A 28 -29.95 -41.08 -23.94
C SER A 28 -29.60 -41.68 -25.30
N TRP A 29 -29.19 -40.87 -26.29
CA TRP A 29 -28.85 -41.39 -27.63
C TRP A 29 -27.36 -41.27 -28.00
N TYR A 30 -26.52 -40.70 -27.12
CA TYR A 30 -25.08 -40.56 -27.33
C TYR A 30 -24.25 -40.72 -26.04
N ALA A 31 -24.78 -41.39 -25.01
CA ALA A 31 -24.14 -41.50 -23.71
C ALA A 31 -23.99 -42.95 -23.23
N ASP A 32 -23.68 -43.88 -24.14
CA ASP A 32 -23.31 -45.25 -23.76
C ASP A 32 -22.08 -45.78 -24.50
N GLU A 33 -21.09 -44.92 -24.74
CA GLU A 33 -19.72 -45.37 -24.91
C GLU A 33 -18.83 -44.41 -24.10
N ASN A 34 -18.16 -44.97 -23.09
CA ASN A 34 -17.13 -44.35 -22.27
C ASN A 34 -17.56 -43.85 -20.87
N GLN A 35 -18.05 -44.78 -20.05
CA GLN A 35 -17.72 -44.77 -18.62
C GLN A 35 -16.98 -46.08 -18.32
N GLY A 36 -15.68 -45.97 -18.04
CA GLY A 36 -14.92 -47.05 -17.44
C GLY A 36 -15.52 -47.38 -16.08
N ASN A 37 -16.19 -48.52 -15.99
CA ASN A 37 -16.60 -49.12 -14.74
C ASN A 37 -15.64 -50.27 -14.44
N ASP A 38 -14.62 -49.96 -13.64
CA ASP A 38 -13.78 -50.92 -12.95
C ASP A 38 -14.54 -51.32 -11.67
N GLY A 39 -15.05 -52.55 -11.61
CA GLY A 39 -15.86 -53.01 -10.47
C GLY A 39 -16.78 -54.16 -10.81
N SER A 40 -16.28 -55.36 -10.53
CA SER A 40 -16.97 -56.65 -10.50
C SER A 40 -18.41 -56.63 -9.96
N ASP A 41 -19.35 -57.21 -10.70
CA ASP A 41 -20.26 -58.27 -10.24
C ASP A 41 -21.17 -58.73 -11.38
N SER A 42 -21.16 -60.04 -11.67
CA SER A 42 -22.25 -60.71 -12.41
C SER A 42 -23.34 -61.08 -11.41
N PRO A 43 -24.64 -61.06 -11.78
CA PRO A 43 -25.20 -62.31 -12.32
C PRO A 43 -26.32 -62.16 -13.38
N ASP A 44 -26.33 -63.15 -14.27
CA ASP A 44 -27.45 -63.78 -14.98
C ASP A 44 -28.57 -62.93 -15.59
N GLY A 45 -28.52 -62.84 -16.92
CA GLY A 45 -29.64 -62.51 -17.78
C GLY A 45 -29.54 -63.30 -19.08
N GLN A 46 -30.03 -64.53 -19.07
CA GLN A 46 -30.10 -65.42 -20.21
C GLN A 46 -31.16 -64.96 -21.23
N SER A 47 -30.72 -64.61 -22.44
CA SER A 47 -31.50 -64.72 -23.68
C SER A 47 -30.51 -65.05 -24.81
N ASN A 48 -30.27 -66.32 -25.10
CA ASN A 48 -30.96 -67.09 -26.13
C ASN A 48 -31.32 -66.27 -27.38
N GLY A 49 -30.60 -66.54 -28.48
CA GLY A 49 -31.06 -66.20 -29.82
C GLY A 49 -29.95 -65.81 -30.79
N GLY A 50 -29.54 -66.77 -31.62
CA GLY A 50 -29.01 -66.45 -32.94
C GLY A 50 -27.54 -66.75 -33.16
N ASP A 51 -27.25 -68.05 -33.26
CA ASP A 51 -26.15 -68.55 -34.08
C ASP A 51 -26.46 -68.19 -35.55
N GLY A 52 -26.15 -66.95 -35.91
CA GLY A 52 -26.44 -66.34 -37.21
C GLY A 52 -25.19 -66.27 -38.06
N ASN A 53 -24.61 -67.43 -38.36
CA ASN A 53 -23.53 -67.57 -39.33
C ASN A 53 -24.10 -67.40 -40.76
N ASN A 54 -24.74 -66.25 -41.04
CA ASN A 54 -25.08 -65.81 -42.39
C ASN A 54 -24.00 -64.84 -42.84
N THR A 55 -22.81 -65.36 -43.14
CA THR A 55 -22.01 -64.76 -44.20
C THR A 55 -22.68 -65.15 -45.52
N ASP A 56 -23.75 -64.43 -45.87
CA ASP A 56 -24.19 -64.32 -47.27
C ASP A 56 -23.06 -63.59 -48.03
N GLU A 57 -21.99 -64.33 -48.30
CA GLU A 57 -20.88 -63.86 -49.13
C GLU A 57 -21.44 -63.78 -50.54
N ILE A 58 -21.95 -62.60 -50.89
CA ILE A 58 -22.45 -62.31 -52.23
C ILE A 58 -21.32 -62.65 -53.19
N ASP A 59 -21.55 -63.63 -54.07
CA ASP A 59 -20.60 -63.97 -55.13
C ASP A 59 -20.39 -62.74 -56.01
N LEU A 60 -19.32 -62.01 -55.71
CA LEU A 60 -18.98 -60.76 -56.35
C LEU A 60 -18.91 -60.97 -57.86
N SER A 61 -18.52 -62.16 -58.34
CA SER A 61 -18.38 -62.50 -59.76
C SER A 61 -19.69 -62.37 -60.57
N ALA A 62 -20.85 -62.45 -59.93
CA ALA A 62 -22.18 -62.32 -60.55
C ALA A 62 -22.65 -60.86 -60.72
N VAL A 63 -22.01 -59.90 -60.05
CA VAL A 63 -22.36 -58.48 -60.13
C VAL A 63 -21.73 -57.86 -61.39
N PRO A 64 -22.47 -57.08 -62.21
CA PRO A 64 -21.90 -56.42 -63.38
C PRO A 64 -20.67 -55.56 -63.04
N GLU A 65 -19.63 -55.63 -63.87
CA GLU A 65 -18.35 -54.92 -63.70
C GLU A 65 -18.54 -53.40 -63.48
N SER A 66 -19.53 -52.79 -64.15
CA SER A 66 -19.86 -51.37 -63.99
C SER A 66 -20.30 -51.00 -62.58
N VAL A 67 -21.03 -51.91 -61.91
CA VAL A 67 -21.53 -51.73 -60.55
C VAL A 67 -20.39 -51.87 -59.54
N ARG A 68 -19.49 -52.85 -59.72
CA ARG A 68 -18.31 -53.00 -58.84
C ARG A 68 -17.40 -51.79 -58.86
N ARG A 69 -17.06 -51.30 -60.06
CA ARG A 69 -16.23 -50.08 -60.24
C ARG A 69 -16.86 -48.84 -59.62
N HIS A 70 -18.19 -48.74 -59.63
CA HIS A 70 -18.90 -47.66 -58.97
C HIS A 70 -18.73 -47.74 -57.44
N TYR A 71 -18.88 -48.92 -56.85
CA TYR A 71 -18.68 -49.13 -55.41
C TYR A 71 -17.23 -48.90 -54.99
N GLU A 72 -16.25 -49.42 -55.73
CA GLU A 72 -14.82 -49.18 -55.47
C GLU A 72 -14.48 -47.68 -55.49
N ARG A 73 -15.02 -46.94 -56.46
CA ARG A 73 -14.85 -45.48 -56.55
C ARG A 73 -15.50 -44.77 -55.36
N ARG A 74 -16.71 -45.18 -54.96
CA ARG A 74 -17.43 -44.64 -53.81
C ARG A 74 -16.68 -44.90 -52.51
N GLU A 75 -16.15 -46.10 -52.32
CA GLU A 75 -15.32 -46.44 -51.16
C GLU A 75 -14.03 -45.63 -51.11
N ALA A 76 -13.36 -45.46 -52.25
CA ALA A 76 -12.16 -44.63 -52.34
C ALA A 76 -12.46 -43.17 -51.95
N GLN A 77 -13.58 -42.61 -52.41
CA GLN A 77 -14.05 -41.28 -52.01
C GLN A 77 -14.33 -41.19 -50.51
N LEU A 78 -15.06 -42.15 -49.94
CA LEU A 78 -15.36 -42.17 -48.50
C LEU A 78 -14.10 -42.29 -47.64
N LYS A 79 -13.12 -43.10 -48.07
CA LYS A 79 -11.82 -43.21 -47.39
C LYS A 79 -11.05 -41.90 -47.43
N GLN A 80 -11.08 -41.18 -48.57
CA GLN A 80 -10.46 -39.86 -48.71
C GLN A 80 -11.15 -38.80 -47.85
N GLU A 81 -12.49 -38.75 -47.87
CA GLU A 81 -13.27 -37.84 -47.02
C GLU A 81 -13.01 -38.12 -45.53
N ALA A 82 -13.03 -39.39 -45.11
CA ALA A 82 -12.73 -39.76 -43.73
C ALA A 82 -11.30 -39.37 -43.32
N ALA A 83 -10.32 -39.53 -44.22
CA ALA A 83 -8.94 -39.10 -43.98
C ALA A 83 -8.85 -37.58 -43.83
N GLN A 84 -9.53 -36.80 -44.69
CA GLN A 84 -9.59 -35.34 -44.59
C GLN A 84 -10.25 -34.90 -43.29
N ARG A 85 -11.38 -35.48 -42.92
CA ARG A 85 -12.07 -35.19 -41.66
C ARG A 85 -11.20 -35.47 -40.43
N ARG A 86 -10.41 -36.55 -40.45
CA ARG A 86 -9.44 -36.84 -39.39
C ARG A 86 -8.37 -35.76 -39.30
N LEU A 87 -7.83 -35.30 -40.42
CA LEU A 87 -6.85 -34.21 -40.45
C LEU A 87 -7.44 -32.89 -39.95
N GLU A 88 -8.62 -32.51 -40.42
CA GLU A 88 -9.35 -31.32 -39.96
C GLU A 88 -9.63 -31.37 -38.45
N SER A 89 -10.05 -32.53 -37.94
CA SER A 89 -10.33 -32.69 -36.51
C SER A 89 -9.05 -32.55 -35.65
N LYS A 90 -7.92 -33.08 -36.14
CA LYS A 90 -6.61 -32.92 -35.49
C LYS A 90 -6.18 -31.46 -35.49
N GLU A 91 -6.22 -30.79 -36.64
CA GLU A 91 -5.85 -29.38 -36.76
C GLU A 91 -6.70 -28.48 -35.85
N LEU A 92 -8.02 -28.70 -35.82
CA LEU A 92 -8.92 -28.00 -34.91
C LEU A 92 -8.56 -28.25 -33.46
N SER A 93 -8.30 -29.51 -33.08
CA SER A 93 -7.93 -29.86 -31.71
C SER A 93 -6.62 -29.19 -31.28
N GLU A 94 -5.60 -29.19 -32.15
CA GLU A 94 -4.31 -28.52 -31.90
C GLU A 94 -4.49 -27.01 -31.78
N ARG A 95 -5.35 -26.40 -32.61
CA ARG A 95 -5.65 -24.97 -32.54
C ARG A 95 -6.35 -24.60 -31.24
N LEU A 96 -7.30 -25.42 -30.78
CA LEU A 96 -7.97 -25.21 -29.49
C LEU A 96 -6.98 -25.33 -28.32
N GLN A 97 -6.13 -26.35 -28.33
CA GLN A 97 -5.09 -26.53 -27.30
C GLN A 97 -4.11 -25.34 -27.25
N LYS A 98 -3.69 -24.82 -28.41
CA LYS A 98 -2.82 -23.64 -28.48
C LYS A 98 -3.50 -22.40 -27.90
N LEU A 99 -4.80 -22.21 -28.17
CA LEU A 99 -5.56 -21.08 -27.62
C LEU A 99 -5.75 -21.22 -26.10
N GLU A 100 -6.05 -22.42 -25.62
CA GLU A 100 -6.19 -22.69 -24.19
C GLU A 100 -4.87 -22.48 -23.45
N ALA A 101 -3.75 -22.98 -23.99
CA ALA A 101 -2.43 -22.77 -23.42
C ALA A 101 -2.02 -21.28 -23.41
N ALA A 102 -2.34 -20.53 -24.45
CA ALA A 102 -2.09 -19.08 -24.47
C ALA A 102 -2.95 -18.35 -23.44
N GLN A 103 -4.22 -18.75 -23.28
CA GLN A 103 -5.10 -18.16 -22.28
C GLN A 103 -4.64 -18.49 -20.85
N SER A 104 -4.20 -19.73 -20.59
CA SER A 104 -3.70 -20.12 -19.27
C SER A 104 -2.42 -19.35 -18.93
N GLN A 105 -1.49 -19.20 -19.86
CA GLN A 105 -0.28 -18.39 -19.68
C GLN A 105 -0.60 -16.94 -19.35
N GLN A 106 -1.54 -16.31 -20.07
CA GLN A 106 -1.96 -14.94 -19.77
C GLN A 106 -2.58 -14.81 -18.38
N LEU A 107 -3.38 -15.79 -17.95
CA LEU A 107 -3.98 -15.80 -16.62
C LEU A 107 -2.92 -16.00 -15.52
N GLU A 108 -1.93 -16.86 -15.74
CA GLU A 108 -0.79 -17.05 -14.84
C GLU A 108 0.05 -15.78 -14.72
N GLU A 109 0.39 -15.14 -15.84
CA GLU A 109 1.10 -13.86 -15.86
C GLU A 109 0.33 -12.79 -15.07
N GLN A 110 -0.97 -12.63 -15.33
CA GLN A 110 -1.82 -11.69 -14.60
C GLN A 110 -1.88 -12.00 -13.09
N GLY A 111 -1.97 -13.28 -12.73
CA GLY A 111 -1.93 -13.73 -11.34
C GLY A 111 -0.61 -13.37 -10.66
N ASN A 112 0.51 -13.60 -11.34
CA ASN A 112 1.85 -13.26 -10.85
C ASN A 112 2.03 -11.75 -10.67
N PHE A 113 1.56 -10.93 -11.62
CA PHE A 113 1.61 -9.46 -11.50
C PHE A 113 0.76 -8.97 -10.34
N ARG A 114 -0.44 -9.53 -10.15
CA ARG A 114 -1.29 -9.18 -9.00
C ARG A 114 -0.61 -9.52 -7.68
N ALA A 115 -0.06 -10.72 -7.55
CA ALA A 115 0.66 -11.13 -6.34
C ALA A 115 1.89 -10.24 -6.05
N LEU A 116 2.62 -9.82 -7.09
CA LEU A 116 3.75 -8.89 -6.95
C LEU A 116 3.28 -7.50 -6.52
N ALA A 117 2.19 -6.99 -7.09
CA ALA A 117 1.61 -5.71 -6.73
C ALA A 117 1.13 -5.70 -5.27
N ASP A 118 0.47 -6.77 -4.83
CA ASP A 118 0.02 -6.91 -3.43
C ASP A 118 1.20 -6.91 -2.45
N LYS A 119 2.29 -7.62 -2.77
CA LYS A 119 3.54 -7.60 -1.98
C LYS A 119 4.19 -6.21 -1.93
N HIS A 120 4.19 -5.49 -3.06
CA HIS A 120 4.68 -4.13 -3.11
C HIS A 120 3.84 -3.19 -2.25
N ALA A 121 2.51 -3.30 -2.35
CA ALA A 121 1.58 -2.50 -1.55
C ALA A 121 1.77 -2.75 -0.04
N GLN A 122 1.96 -4.01 0.37
CA GLN A 122 2.28 -4.37 1.75
C GLN A 122 3.61 -3.76 2.20
N THR A 123 4.68 -3.95 1.43
CA THR A 123 6.00 -3.35 1.75
C THR A 123 5.93 -1.83 1.91
N VAL A 124 5.19 -1.15 1.03
CA VAL A 124 5.00 0.30 1.11
C VAL A 124 4.19 0.69 2.35
N ALA A 125 3.15 -0.05 2.69
CA ALA A 125 2.37 0.17 3.89
C ALA A 125 3.22 -0.01 5.16
N ASP A 126 4.09 -1.01 5.19
CA ASP A 126 4.99 -1.29 6.31
C ASP A 126 6.08 -0.23 6.48
N LEU A 127 6.60 0.32 5.37
CA LEU A 127 7.65 1.35 5.40
C LEU A 127 7.12 2.75 5.75
N ARG A 128 5.86 3.04 5.47
CA ARG A 128 5.23 4.34 5.72
C ARG A 128 5.37 4.85 7.17
N PRO A 129 5.07 4.07 8.22
CA PRO A 129 5.25 4.54 9.59
C PRO A 129 6.72 4.84 9.92
N TYR A 130 7.69 4.10 9.37
CA TYR A 130 9.11 4.39 9.60
C TYR A 130 9.53 5.70 8.98
N LYS A 131 9.01 6.04 7.79
CA LYS A 131 9.23 7.34 7.17
C LYS A 131 8.67 8.47 8.04
N ASP A 132 7.43 8.33 8.50
CA ASP A 132 6.80 9.34 9.36
C ASP A 132 7.55 9.50 10.70
N MET A 133 8.08 8.41 11.27
CA MET A 133 8.94 8.46 12.45
C MET A 133 10.27 9.17 12.16
N ALA A 134 10.92 8.85 11.05
CA ALA A 134 12.19 9.46 10.67
C ALA A 134 12.05 10.97 10.47
N GLU A 135 11.01 11.42 9.76
CA GLU A 135 10.73 12.85 9.56
C GLU A 135 10.45 13.58 10.89
N ARG A 136 9.71 12.94 11.81
CA ARG A 136 9.45 13.49 13.15
C ARG A 136 10.74 13.61 13.97
N TYR A 137 11.62 12.61 13.93
CA TYR A 137 12.88 12.67 14.64
C TYR A 137 13.82 13.71 14.03
N GLU A 138 13.89 13.78 12.71
CA GLU A 138 14.69 14.78 12.01
C GLU A 138 14.24 16.21 12.37
N ALA A 139 12.93 16.47 12.36
CA ALA A 139 12.38 17.76 12.79
C ALA A 139 12.74 18.08 14.25
N ARG A 140 12.69 17.09 15.14
CA ARG A 140 13.07 17.25 16.55
C ARG A 140 14.56 17.55 16.71
N PHE A 141 15.43 16.89 15.94
CA PHE A 141 16.86 17.16 15.96
C PHE A 141 17.17 18.57 15.45
N ARG A 142 16.52 19.01 14.36
CA ARG A 142 16.68 20.38 13.84
C ARG A 142 16.26 21.43 14.87
N ASP A 143 15.06 21.31 15.45
CA ASP A 143 14.57 22.23 16.48
C ASP A 143 15.48 22.26 17.73
N SER A 144 15.96 21.09 18.17
CA SER A 144 16.93 21.00 19.28
C SER A 144 18.25 21.67 18.94
N ASN A 145 18.78 21.45 17.75
CA ASN A 145 20.04 22.04 17.30
C ASN A 145 19.92 23.56 17.15
N GLU A 146 18.81 24.06 16.58
CA GLU A 146 18.54 25.49 16.46
C GLU A 146 18.51 26.18 17.84
N LYS A 147 17.85 25.56 18.84
CA LYS A 147 17.85 26.07 20.22
C LYS A 147 19.24 26.14 20.83
N ARG A 148 20.06 25.11 20.59
CA ARG A 148 21.45 25.06 21.06
C ARG A 148 22.32 26.10 20.37
N ILE A 149 22.18 26.28 19.05
CA ILE A 149 22.91 27.29 18.28
C ILE A 149 22.50 28.70 18.70
N ALA A 150 21.22 28.94 18.99
CA ALA A 150 20.73 30.23 19.48
C ALA A 150 21.36 30.61 20.84
N ALA A 151 21.61 29.63 21.70
CA ALA A 151 22.29 29.81 22.98
C ALA A 151 23.81 30.10 22.84
N ILE A 152 24.42 29.80 21.69
CA ILE A 152 25.81 30.16 21.40
C ILE A 152 25.89 31.67 21.12
N PRO A 153 26.86 32.39 21.73
CA PRO A 153 27.10 33.80 21.43
C PRO A 153 27.29 34.07 19.93
N GLU A 154 26.71 35.16 19.42
CA GLU A 154 26.68 35.49 17.97
C GLU A 154 28.06 35.40 17.29
N HIS A 155 29.10 35.90 17.96
CA HIS A 155 30.47 35.92 17.45
C HIS A 155 31.10 34.53 17.27
N MET A 156 30.56 33.50 17.92
CA MET A 156 31.04 32.11 17.85
C MET A 156 30.18 31.22 16.94
N ARG A 157 28.99 31.69 16.50
CA ARG A 157 28.10 30.92 15.60
C ARG A 157 28.72 30.58 14.24
N PRO A 158 29.60 31.39 13.63
CA PRO A 158 30.26 31.03 12.37
C PRO A 158 31.15 29.78 12.45
N LEU A 159 31.51 29.32 13.66
CA LEU A 159 32.29 28.10 13.86
C LEU A 159 31.44 26.83 13.80
N VAL A 160 30.11 26.95 13.76
CA VAL A 160 29.18 25.81 13.67
C VAL A 160 29.13 25.31 12.21
N PRO A 161 29.42 24.02 11.94
CA PRO A 161 29.32 23.46 10.59
C PRO A 161 27.89 23.50 10.03
N THR A 162 27.70 24.04 8.82
CA THR A 162 26.39 24.14 8.14
C THR A 162 26.03 22.92 7.29
N GLU A 163 27.03 22.17 6.84
CA GLU A 163 26.87 21.06 5.88
C GLU A 163 26.53 19.71 6.55
N TYR A 164 26.36 19.68 7.87
CA TYR A 164 26.14 18.44 8.62
C TYR A 164 24.67 18.03 8.61
N SER A 165 24.43 16.71 8.56
CA SER A 165 23.09 16.19 8.82
C SER A 165 22.66 16.52 10.26
N PRO A 166 21.35 16.66 10.55
CA PRO A 166 20.87 17.06 11.87
C PRO A 166 21.38 16.19 13.03
N GLU A 167 21.57 14.89 12.80
CA GLU A 167 22.15 13.96 13.77
C GLU A 167 23.64 14.27 14.03
N LYS A 168 24.44 14.39 12.97
CA LYS A 168 25.87 14.71 13.08
C LYS A 168 26.12 16.08 13.68
N LEU A 169 25.24 17.04 13.39
CA LEU A 169 25.28 18.35 13.99
C LEU A 169 24.96 18.29 15.49
N SER A 170 24.00 17.45 15.91
CA SER A 170 23.70 17.23 17.33
C SER A 170 24.92 16.67 18.06
N ASP A 171 25.56 15.63 17.53
CA ASP A 171 26.76 15.03 18.12
C ASP A 171 27.92 16.03 18.19
N TRP A 172 28.10 16.85 17.15
CA TRP A 172 29.11 17.89 17.16
C TRP A 172 28.81 18.95 18.22
N LEU A 173 27.55 19.38 18.33
CA LEU A 173 27.13 20.34 19.36
C LEU A 173 27.32 19.76 20.76
N ASP A 174 27.01 18.49 21.02
CA ASP A 174 27.22 17.86 22.32
C ASP A 174 28.70 17.89 22.76
N ASN A 175 29.64 17.79 21.82
CA ASN A 175 31.08 17.82 22.10
C ASN A 175 31.67 19.24 22.19
N ASN A 176 31.08 20.21 21.47
CA ASN A 176 31.68 21.54 21.27
C ASN A 176 30.94 22.69 21.95
N VAL A 177 29.64 22.54 22.25
CA VAL A 177 28.80 23.59 22.86
C VAL A 177 29.42 24.14 24.14
N ALA A 178 29.89 23.28 25.05
CA ALA A 178 30.45 23.70 26.33
C ALA A 178 31.65 24.65 26.17
N ARG A 179 32.43 24.50 25.08
CA ARG A 179 33.57 25.38 24.79
C ARG A 179 33.11 26.71 24.20
N LEU A 180 32.07 26.68 23.38
CA LEU A 180 31.50 27.86 22.69
C LEU A 180 30.64 28.73 23.61
N THR A 181 30.09 28.17 24.68
CA THR A 181 29.24 28.87 25.67
C THR A 181 29.96 29.23 26.96
N THR A 182 31.29 29.08 27.03
CA THR A 182 32.06 29.36 28.26
C THR A 182 31.67 30.74 28.81
N PRO A 183 31.15 30.85 30.04
CA PRO A 183 30.70 32.12 30.58
C PRO A 183 31.86 33.10 30.68
N LYS A 184 31.59 34.38 30.41
CA LYS A 184 32.53 35.46 30.70
C LYS A 184 32.98 35.30 32.16
N ALA A 185 34.28 35.25 32.40
CA ALA A 185 34.81 35.18 33.75
C ALA A 185 34.17 36.29 34.60
N PRO A 186 33.85 36.01 35.89
CA PRO A 186 33.39 37.05 36.79
C PRO A 186 34.36 38.23 36.70
N ASP A 187 33.85 39.45 36.55
CA ASP A 187 34.71 40.64 36.48
C ASP A 187 35.49 40.73 37.82
N LEU A 188 36.73 40.25 37.81
CA LEU A 188 37.64 40.23 38.96
C LEU A 188 38.14 41.65 39.35
N ASP A 189 37.57 42.69 38.75
CA ASP A 189 37.87 44.10 39.04
C ASP A 189 36.97 44.69 40.15
N SER A 190 36.28 43.85 40.93
CA SER A 190 35.53 44.29 42.12
C SER A 190 36.32 44.12 43.43
N GLY A 191 37.66 44.09 43.39
CA GLY A 191 38.41 43.96 44.63
C GLY A 191 39.94 43.99 44.50
N ALA A 192 40.52 45.14 44.12
CA ALA A 192 41.81 45.57 44.66
C ALA A 192 42.15 47.01 44.23
N GLY A 193 42.02 47.96 45.15
CA GLY A 193 42.90 49.14 45.18
C GLY A 193 42.38 50.43 44.55
N GLY A 194 41.70 51.24 45.39
CA GLY A 194 41.92 52.69 45.43
C GLY A 194 41.18 53.55 44.40
N GLY A 195 40.09 54.18 44.83
CA GLY A 195 39.49 55.26 44.03
C GLY A 195 38.15 55.77 44.54
N SER A 196 38.19 56.60 45.58
CA SER A 196 37.31 57.75 45.84
C SER A 196 35.85 57.70 45.33
N GLY A 197 34.90 57.57 46.28
CA GLY A 197 33.64 58.31 46.29
C GLY A 197 32.68 58.16 45.10
N LYS A 198 31.96 57.04 45.02
CA LYS A 198 30.61 57.03 44.42
C LYS A 198 29.59 56.93 45.54
N GLN A 199 29.03 58.08 45.91
CA GLN A 199 27.86 58.13 46.78
C GLN A 199 26.72 57.40 46.07
N SER A 200 26.19 56.35 46.70
CA SER A 200 24.85 55.88 46.40
C SER A 200 23.92 57.08 46.52
N LYS A 201 23.18 57.38 45.46
CA LYS A 201 22.19 58.48 45.48
C LYS A 201 21.12 58.09 46.50
N ILE A 202 21.22 58.64 47.70
CA ILE A 202 20.25 58.41 48.76
C ILE A 202 18.98 59.15 48.35
N GLU A 203 17.93 58.42 48.00
CA GLU A 203 16.66 59.00 47.64
C GLU A 203 15.95 59.51 48.91
N VAL A 204 15.66 60.81 48.92
CA VAL A 204 14.89 61.47 49.98
C VAL A 204 13.44 61.00 49.88
N THR A 205 12.98 60.29 50.90
CA THR A 205 11.60 59.81 50.98
C THR A 205 10.71 60.86 51.66
N GLU A 206 9.39 60.76 51.48
CA GLU A 206 8.43 61.68 52.12
C GLU A 206 8.51 61.65 53.66
N ALA A 207 8.88 60.49 54.23
CA ALA A 207 9.14 60.36 55.67
C ALA A 207 10.33 61.21 56.14
N ASP A 208 11.38 61.34 55.31
CA ASP A 208 12.56 62.15 55.63
C ASP A 208 12.24 63.65 55.65
N ARG A 209 11.29 64.09 54.79
CA ARG A 209 10.80 65.48 54.78
C ARG A 209 9.99 65.82 56.03
N LEU A 210 9.06 64.95 56.41
CA LEU A 210 8.25 65.14 57.63
C LEU A 210 9.13 65.15 58.89
N ALA A 211 10.14 64.28 58.95
CA ALA A 211 11.09 64.25 60.04
C ALA A 211 11.95 65.54 60.09
N ALA A 212 12.34 66.09 58.94
CA ALA A 212 13.09 67.34 58.85
C ALA A 212 12.25 68.54 59.32
N GLU A 213 10.97 68.59 58.93
CA GLU A 213 10.04 69.61 59.42
C GLU A 213 9.81 69.52 60.93
N ALA A 214 9.65 68.30 61.47
CA ALA A 214 9.49 68.08 62.90
C ALA A 214 10.75 68.48 63.69
N ALA A 215 11.93 68.18 63.17
CA ALA A 215 13.22 68.58 63.76
C ALA A 215 13.37 70.11 63.74
N THR A 216 13.01 70.75 62.62
CA THR A 216 13.08 72.21 62.48
C THR A 216 12.11 72.91 63.44
N ARG A 217 10.89 72.39 63.62
CA ARG A 217 9.95 72.90 64.63
C ARG A 217 10.45 72.74 66.07
N SER A 218 11.29 71.73 66.31
CA SER A 218 11.89 71.46 67.62
C SER A 218 13.17 72.26 67.87
N GLY A 219 13.51 73.21 66.99
CA GLY A 219 14.66 74.09 67.14
C GLY A 219 15.98 73.53 66.59
N TYR A 220 15.95 72.38 65.89
CA TYR A 220 17.12 71.79 65.25
C TYR A 220 17.06 71.99 63.72
N PRO A 221 17.95 72.80 63.13
CA PRO A 221 17.98 72.95 61.67
C PRO A 221 18.54 71.66 61.04
N MET A 222 17.67 70.82 60.49
CA MET A 222 18.04 69.62 59.73
C MET A 222 17.29 69.59 58.41
N THR A 223 18.00 69.22 57.34
CA THR A 223 17.39 69.04 56.02
C THR A 223 16.93 67.60 55.83
N ALA A 224 15.99 67.38 54.90
CA ALA A 224 15.54 66.03 54.56
C ALA A 224 16.70 65.16 54.01
N GLU A 225 17.71 65.78 53.40
CA GLU A 225 18.92 65.12 52.92
C GLU A 225 19.80 64.64 54.07
N ASP A 226 19.93 65.42 55.15
CA ASP A 226 20.70 65.03 56.34
C ASP A 226 20.08 63.82 57.05
N ILE A 227 18.75 63.77 57.11
CA ILE A 227 18.02 62.64 57.70
C ILE A 227 18.13 61.41 56.81
N ALA A 228 17.96 61.56 55.49
CA ALA A 228 18.14 60.48 54.54
C ALA A 228 19.57 59.91 54.61
N LYS A 229 20.57 60.78 54.77
CA LYS A 229 21.98 60.38 54.95
C LYS A 229 22.22 59.64 56.26
N ARG A 230 21.62 60.07 57.38
CA ARG A 230 21.72 59.37 58.66
C ARG A 230 21.05 57.98 58.61
N ARG A 231 19.91 57.87 57.91
CA ARG A 231 19.22 56.59 57.66
C ARG A 231 20.08 55.63 56.84
N GLY A 232 20.83 56.11 55.86
CA GLY A 232 21.73 55.28 55.04
C GLY A 232 23.06 54.90 55.70
N GLN A 233 23.35 55.39 56.91
CA GLN A 233 24.60 55.15 57.64
C GLN A 233 24.46 54.24 58.87
N GLY A 234 23.24 53.79 59.20
CA GLY A 234 22.95 52.84 60.30
C GLY A 234 22.44 51.51 59.78
#